data_AF-V3Z3B5-F1
#
_entry.id   AF-V3Z3B5-F1
#
_cell.length_a   1.000
_cell.length_b   1.000
_cell.length_c   1.000
_cell.angle_alpha   90.00
_cell.angle_beta   90.00
_cell.angle_gamma   90.00
#
_symmetry.space_group_name_H-M   'P 1'
#
loop_
_entity.id
_entity.type
_entity.pdbx_description
1 polymer ?
#
loop_
_entity_poly.entity_id
_entity_poly.type
_entity_poly.pdbx_seq_one_letter_code
_entity_poly.pdbx_strand_id
1 'polypeptide(L)'
;MGFGTQLQGRISHRALIEVQDIEIKVLENIKRCMALRVESDRQYATSLAKVIAQAQKVDSSEFSDTLTFLKVWDNIVSESDVFLKQVRENADTLAGRTLDTMTTIINEKKNMRRFYVEERNRLETDFSRVS
;
A
#
# COMPACT_ATOMS: atom_id res chain seq x y z
N MET A 1 -24.62 -17.62 12.71
CA MET A 1 -23.57 -17.35 13.72
C MET A 1 -23.10 -15.93 13.52
N GLY A 2 -22.95 -15.14 14.58
CA GLY A 2 -22.51 -13.75 14.47
C GLY A 2 -22.25 -13.15 15.84
N PHE A 3 -21.52 -12.04 15.88
CA PHE A 3 -21.18 -11.35 17.13
C PHE A 3 -22.41 -11.01 17.98
N GLY A 4 -23.54 -10.67 17.34
CA GLY A 4 -24.80 -10.38 18.02
C GLY A 4 -25.43 -11.53 18.81
N THR A 5 -25.06 -12.80 18.55
CA THR A 5 -25.60 -13.97 19.26
C THR A 5 -24.57 -14.69 20.13
N GLN A 6 -23.27 -14.43 19.93
CA GLN A 6 -22.17 -15.13 20.61
C GLN A 6 -21.33 -14.22 21.52
N LEU A 7 -21.39 -12.89 21.34
CA LEU A 7 -20.53 -11.90 22.01
C LEU A 7 -21.35 -10.82 22.74
N GLN A 8 -22.38 -11.22 23.49
CA GLN A 8 -23.26 -10.29 24.22
C GLN A 8 -22.73 -9.84 25.58
N GLY A 9 -21.65 -10.46 26.08
CA GLY A 9 -21.09 -10.19 27.40
C GLY A 9 -20.09 -9.04 27.43
N ARG A 10 -19.89 -8.42 28.61
CA ARG A 10 -18.91 -7.33 28.81
C ARG A 10 -17.47 -7.70 28.40
N ILE A 11 -17.06 -8.95 28.65
CA ILE A 11 -15.74 -9.46 28.26
C ILE A 11 -15.62 -9.50 26.73
N SER A 12 -16.67 -9.95 26.06
CA SER A 12 -16.75 -10.00 24.60
C SER A 12 -16.67 -8.61 23.95
N HIS A 13 -17.33 -7.62 24.55
CA HIS A 13 -17.24 -6.22 24.10
C HIS A 13 -15.83 -5.65 24.24
N ARG A 14 -15.14 -5.94 25.36
CA ARG A 14 -13.75 -5.52 25.54
C ARG A 14 -12.82 -6.16 24.51
N ALA A 15 -12.99 -7.46 24.25
CA ALA A 15 -12.21 -8.16 23.23
C ALA A 15 -12.44 -7.58 21.82
N LEU A 16 -13.67 -7.19 21.48
CA LEU A 16 -13.98 -6.53 20.20
C LEU A 16 -13.25 -5.20 20.04
N ILE A 17 -13.19 -4.38 21.09
CA ILE A 17 -12.46 -3.10 21.07
C ILE A 17 -10.96 -3.34 20.88
N GLU A 18 -10.39 -4.33 21.58
CA GLU A 18 -8.98 -4.68 21.46
C GLU A 18 -8.63 -5.16 20.04
N VAL A 19 -9.49 -5.99 19.43
CA VAL A 19 -9.34 -6.40 18.03
C VAL A 19 -9.37 -5.19 17.11
N GLN A 20 -10.30 -4.26 17.28
CA GLN A 20 -10.36 -3.03 16.47
C GLN A 20 -9.07 -2.19 16.61
N ASP A 21 -8.51 -2.10 17.84
CA ASP A 21 -7.25 -1.40 18.08
C ASP A 21 -6.06 -2.06 17.36
N ILE A 22 -5.99 -3.40 17.39
CA ILE A 22 -4.97 -4.17 16.67
C ILE A 22 -5.12 -3.96 15.16
N GLU A 23 -6.33 -4.04 14.63
CA GLU A 23 -6.57 -3.88 13.20
C GLU A 23 -6.17 -2.47 12.71
N ILE A 24 -6.44 -1.42 13.49
CA ILE A 24 -6.00 -0.06 13.17
C ILE A 24 -4.47 0.01 13.12
N LYS A 25 -3.77 -0.57 14.12
CA LYS A 25 -2.29 -0.62 14.14
C LYS A 25 -1.73 -1.38 12.93
N VAL A 26 -2.36 -2.49 12.54
CA VAL A 26 -1.97 -3.26 11.35
C VAL A 26 -2.12 -2.41 10.10
N LEU A 27 -3.23 -1.71 9.92
CA LEU A 27 -3.43 -0.82 8.76
C LEU A 27 -2.39 0.31 8.72
N GLU A 28 -2.08 0.93 9.86
CA GLU A 28 -1.04 1.94 9.97
C GLU A 28 0.35 1.40 9.59
N ASN A 29 0.67 0.18 10.03
CA ASN A 29 1.92 -0.50 9.66
C ASN A 29 1.97 -0.80 8.16
N ILE A 30 0.90 -1.33 7.57
CA ILE A 30 0.85 -1.59 6.12
C ILE A 30 1.04 -0.26 5.36
N LYS A 31 0.40 0.83 5.80
CA LYS A 31 0.56 2.15 5.17
C LYS A 31 2.02 2.60 5.20
N ARG A 32 2.71 2.41 6.33
CA ARG A 32 4.14 2.71 6.47
C ARG A 32 4.99 1.86 5.53
N CYS A 33 4.72 0.57 5.42
CA CYS A 33 5.41 -0.33 4.50
C CYS A 33 5.21 0.10 3.04
N MET A 34 3.99 0.50 2.66
CA MET A 34 3.71 1.00 1.31
C MET A 34 4.46 2.31 1.03
N ALA A 35 4.54 3.23 2.00
CA ALA A 35 5.30 4.47 1.85
C ALA A 35 6.81 4.20 1.64
N LEU A 36 7.38 3.25 2.39
CA LEU A 36 8.76 2.81 2.17
C LEU A 36 8.95 2.17 0.80
N ARG A 37 7.96 1.41 0.32
CA ARG A 37 8.00 0.81 -1.02
C ARG A 37 8.01 1.85 -2.12
N VAL A 38 7.16 2.88 -2.03
CA VAL A 38 7.16 4.02 -2.97
C VAL A 38 8.56 4.64 -3.07
N GLU A 39 9.18 4.93 -1.92
CA GLU A 39 10.51 5.54 -1.90
C GLU A 39 11.57 4.62 -2.54
N SER A 40 11.54 3.33 -2.19
CA SER A 40 12.43 2.33 -2.80
C SER A 40 12.26 2.23 -4.32
N ASP A 41 11.03 2.21 -4.81
CA ASP A 41 10.74 2.09 -6.24
C ASP A 41 11.20 3.34 -7.01
N ARG A 42 11.10 4.54 -6.41
CA ARG A 42 11.61 5.79 -6.97
C ARG A 42 13.14 5.84 -7.03
N GLN A 43 13.82 5.40 -5.97
CA GLN A 43 15.27 5.29 -5.95
C GLN A 43 15.78 4.26 -6.97
N TYR A 44 15.08 3.12 -7.07
CA TYR A 44 15.37 2.10 -8.07
C TYR A 44 15.19 2.63 -9.50
N ALA A 45 14.06 3.29 -9.80
CA ALA A 45 13.81 3.91 -11.10
C ALA A 45 14.87 4.95 -11.48
N THR A 46 15.33 5.75 -10.51
CA THR A 46 16.41 6.73 -10.72
C THR A 46 17.73 6.05 -11.08
N SER A 47 18.05 4.93 -10.41
CA SER A 47 19.28 4.18 -10.66
C SER A 47 19.22 3.45 -12.01
N LEU A 48 18.10 2.81 -12.32
CA LEU A 48 17.87 2.12 -13.58
C LEU A 48 17.92 3.10 -14.77
N ALA A 49 17.36 4.30 -14.63
CA ALA A 49 17.45 5.33 -15.66
C ALA A 49 18.90 5.70 -16.01
N LYS A 50 19.79 5.76 -15.01
CA LYS A 50 21.23 6.01 -15.25
C LYS A 50 21.89 4.85 -15.99
N VAL A 51 21.54 3.61 -15.65
CA VAL A 51 22.05 2.41 -16.33
C VAL A 51 21.62 2.40 -17.79
N ILE A 52 20.34 2.66 -18.07
CA ILE A 52 19.81 2.73 -19.45
C ILE A 52 20.52 3.84 -20.23
N ALA A 53 20.64 5.04 -19.67
CA ALA A 53 21.33 6.16 -20.31
C ALA A 53 22.81 5.87 -20.61
N GLN A 54 23.46 5.04 -19.79
CA GLN A 54 24.84 4.61 -20.05
C GLN A 54 24.90 3.49 -21.09
N ALA A 55 23.93 2.57 -21.09
CA ALA A 55 23.83 1.47 -22.04
C ALA A 55 23.57 1.96 -23.48
N GLN A 56 22.79 3.04 -23.62
CA GLN A 56 22.54 3.72 -24.90
C GLN A 56 23.81 4.33 -25.53
N LYS A 57 24.88 4.58 -24.76
CA LYS A 57 26.14 5.11 -25.30
C LYS A 57 27.04 4.04 -25.92
N VAL A 58 26.70 2.76 -25.76
CA VAL A 58 27.49 1.62 -26.29
C VAL A 58 27.26 1.42 -27.79
N ASP A 59 26.49 2.32 -28.42
CA ASP A 59 26.08 2.24 -29.81
C ASP A 59 27.27 2.42 -30.78
N SER A 60 27.74 1.32 -31.36
CA SER A 60 28.69 1.32 -32.47
C SER A 60 27.92 1.36 -33.78
N SER A 61 27.56 2.58 -34.20
CA SER A 61 26.66 2.85 -35.33
C SER A 61 27.12 2.24 -36.66
N GLU A 62 28.40 1.88 -36.79
CA GLU A 62 28.95 1.27 -38.02
C GLU A 62 28.65 -0.23 -38.15
N PHE A 63 28.29 -0.94 -37.07
CA PHE A 63 28.08 -2.40 -37.09
C PHE A 63 26.70 -2.87 -36.59
N SER A 64 25.85 -1.95 -36.13
CA SER A 64 24.55 -2.27 -35.51
C SER A 64 23.65 -3.13 -36.42
N ASP A 65 23.65 -2.86 -37.73
CA ASP A 65 22.83 -3.63 -38.67
C ASP A 65 23.40 -5.01 -39.06
N THR A 66 24.71 -5.20 -38.88
CA THR A 66 25.42 -6.41 -39.33
C THR A 66 25.59 -7.44 -38.20
N LEU A 67 25.70 -6.98 -36.95
CA LEU A 67 25.96 -7.85 -35.80
C LEU A 67 24.66 -8.14 -35.02
N THR A 68 24.21 -9.40 -35.03
CA THR A 68 23.04 -9.86 -34.27
C THR A 68 23.11 -9.51 -32.78
N PHE A 69 24.31 -9.49 -32.19
CA PHE A 69 24.52 -9.11 -30.79
C PHE A 69 24.10 -7.65 -30.51
N LEU A 70 24.39 -6.70 -31.41
CA LEU A 70 24.04 -5.29 -31.23
C LEU A 70 22.52 -5.10 -31.29
N LYS A 71 21.82 -5.81 -32.20
CA LYS A 71 20.35 -5.82 -32.24
C LYS A 71 19.70 -6.35 -30.96
N VAL A 72 20.27 -7.41 -30.38
CA VAL A 72 19.80 -7.95 -29.08
C VAL A 72 20.05 -6.96 -27.96
N TRP A 73 21.21 -6.30 -27.96
CA TRP A 73 21.54 -5.25 -26.99
C TRP A 73 20.55 -4.09 -27.03
N ASP A 74 20.27 -3.54 -28.22
CA ASP A 74 19.30 -2.46 -28.40
C ASP A 74 17.92 -2.86 -27.90
N ASN A 75 17.51 -4.11 -28.16
CA ASN A 75 16.25 -4.63 -27.66
C ASN A 75 16.22 -4.71 -26.14
N ILE A 76 17.30 -5.16 -25.49
CA ILE A 76 17.43 -5.17 -24.02
C ILE A 76 17.32 -3.75 -23.44
N VAL A 77 17.99 -2.79 -24.07
CA VAL A 77 17.97 -1.38 -23.64
C VAL A 77 16.56 -0.78 -23.80
N SER A 78 15.89 -1.06 -24.91
CA SER A 78 14.51 -0.63 -25.18
C SER A 78 13.52 -1.22 -24.18
N GLU A 79 13.55 -2.55 -23.96
CA GLU A 79 12.69 -3.22 -22.99
C GLU A 79 12.95 -2.73 -21.56
N SER A 80 14.20 -2.40 -21.23
CA SER A 80 14.55 -1.80 -19.94
C SER A 80 13.91 -0.42 -19.75
N ASP A 81 13.79 0.39 -20.81
CA ASP A 81 13.10 1.69 -20.78
C ASP A 81 11.59 1.54 -20.58
N VAL A 82 10.97 0.53 -21.23
CA VAL A 82 9.56 0.18 -21.00
C VAL A 82 9.34 -0.24 -19.55
N PHE A 83 10.20 -1.13 -19.02
CA PHE A 83 10.14 -1.56 -17.63
C PHE A 83 10.32 -0.39 -16.65
N LEU A 84 11.26 0.52 -16.92
CA LEU A 84 11.46 1.73 -16.12
C LEU A 84 10.18 2.59 -16.02
N LYS A 85 9.46 2.78 -17.14
CA LYS A 85 8.19 3.52 -17.16
C LYS A 85 7.16 2.84 -16.25
N GLN A 86 7.01 1.53 -16.36
CA GLN A 86 6.09 0.77 -15.51
C GLN A 86 6.42 0.90 -14.02
N VAL A 87 7.70 0.85 -13.64
CA VAL A 87 8.12 1.04 -12.25
C VAL A 87 7.72 2.42 -11.73
N ARG A 88 7.91 3.48 -12.53
CA ARG A 88 7.51 4.85 -12.14
C ARG A 88 6.01 4.98 -11.97
N GLU A 89 5.24 4.49 -12.94
CA GLU A 89 3.77 4.50 -12.88
C GLU A 89 3.23 3.71 -11.68
N ASN A 90 3.84 2.57 -11.35
CA ASN A 90 3.50 1.79 -10.16
C ASN A 90 3.78 2.58 -8.87
N ALA A 91 4.95 3.21 -8.77
CA ALA A 91 5.31 4.02 -7.61
C ALA A 91 4.36 5.21 -7.43
N ASP A 92 3.97 5.87 -8.51
CA ASP A 92 3.04 7.00 -8.47
C ASP A 92 1.60 6.57 -8.16
N THR A 93 1.16 5.42 -8.69
CA THR A 93 -0.13 4.82 -8.32
C THR A 93 -0.18 4.46 -6.83
N LEU A 94 0.90 3.85 -6.33
CA LEU A 94 1.00 3.49 -4.92
C LEU A 94 1.01 4.74 -4.03
N ALA A 95 1.73 5.78 -4.43
CA ALA A 95 1.80 7.05 -3.72
C ALA A 95 0.46 7.82 -3.72
N GLY A 96 -0.16 7.98 -4.88
CA GLY A 96 -1.30 8.89 -5.06
C GLY A 96 -2.67 8.24 -4.88
N ARG A 97 -2.81 6.91 -5.04
CA ARG A 97 -4.11 6.23 -4.87
C ARG A 97 -4.13 5.32 -3.67
N THR A 98 -3.11 4.46 -3.53
CA THR A 98 -3.11 3.46 -2.46
C THR A 98 -2.95 4.10 -1.09
N LEU A 99 -1.95 4.97 -0.89
CA LEU A 99 -1.74 5.62 0.42
C LEU A 99 -2.91 6.51 0.85
N ASP A 100 -3.57 7.18 -0.10
CA ASP A 100 -4.76 7.98 0.16
C ASP A 100 -5.93 7.10 0.60
N THR A 101 -6.20 6.02 -0.16
CA THR A 101 -7.24 5.04 0.18
C THR A 101 -6.99 4.43 1.57
N MET A 102 -5.75 4.07 1.88
CA MET A 102 -5.39 3.56 3.20
C MET A 102 -5.64 4.59 4.31
N THR A 103 -5.34 5.87 4.05
CA THR A 103 -5.62 6.95 5.00
C THR A 103 -7.10 7.07 5.29
N THR A 104 -7.93 7.02 4.23
CA THR A 104 -9.40 7.03 4.35
C THR A 104 -9.89 5.85 5.20
N ILE A 105 -9.50 4.62 4.86
CA ILE A 105 -9.95 3.42 5.59
C ILE A 105 -9.50 3.44 7.05
N ILE A 106 -8.27 3.89 7.35
CA ILE A 106 -7.78 4.03 8.73
C ILE A 106 -8.66 5.00 9.52
N ASN A 107 -8.99 6.15 8.92
CA ASN A 107 -9.82 7.17 9.57
C ASN A 107 -11.26 6.69 9.77
N GLU A 108 -11.85 6.04 8.76
CA GLU A 108 -13.16 5.41 8.86
C GLU A 108 -13.19 4.37 9.98
N LYS A 109 -12.16 3.53 10.10
CA LYS A 109 -12.06 2.52 11.15
C LYS A 109 -11.93 3.13 12.54
N LYS A 110 -11.15 4.20 12.69
CA LYS A 110 -11.09 4.98 13.94
C LYS A 110 -12.45 5.60 14.29
N ASN A 111 -13.19 6.08 13.30
CA ASN A 111 -14.54 6.63 13.50
C ASN A 111 -15.54 5.54 13.93
N MET A 112 -15.55 4.40 13.23
CA MET A 112 -16.42 3.26 13.55
C MET A 112 -16.15 2.72 14.96
N ARG A 113 -14.88 2.62 15.37
CA ARG A 113 -14.50 2.23 16.73
C ARG A 113 -15.06 3.22 17.77
N ARG A 114 -14.90 4.53 17.56
CA ARG A 114 -15.43 5.55 18.47
C ARG A 114 -16.94 5.45 18.61
N PHE A 115 -17.63 5.40 17.47
CA PHE A 115 -19.08 5.25 17.41
C PHE A 115 -19.55 3.98 18.15
N TYR A 116 -18.87 2.85 17.96
CA TYR A 116 -19.19 1.60 18.64
C TYR A 116 -19.10 1.72 20.17
N VAL A 117 -18.04 2.35 20.67
CA VAL A 117 -17.85 2.56 22.12
C VAL A 117 -18.93 3.48 22.69
N GLU A 118 -19.23 4.58 22.01
CA GLU A 118 -20.27 5.54 22.41
C GLU A 118 -21.64 4.87 22.48
N GLU A 119 -22.01 4.12 21.44
CA GLU A 119 -23.28 3.41 21.36
C GLU A 119 -23.39 2.34 22.45
N ARG A 120 -22.31 1.59 22.70
CA ARG A 120 -22.28 0.58 23.76
C ARG A 120 -22.46 1.21 25.14
N ASN A 121 -21.79 2.32 25.42
CA ASN A 121 -21.92 3.04 26.68
C ASN A 121 -23.34 3.61 26.87
N ARG A 122 -23.96 4.11 25.80
CA ARG A 122 -25.36 4.57 25.82
C ARG A 122 -26.30 3.43 26.23
N LEU A 123 -26.18 2.27 25.57
CA LEU A 123 -27.00 1.09 25.87
C LEU A 123 -26.80 0.57 27.30
N GLU A 124 -25.57 0.56 27.81
CA GLU A 124 -25.30 0.16 29.20
C GLU A 124 -25.92 1.16 30.20
N THR A 125 -25.86 2.46 29.90
CA THR A 125 -26.49 3.50 30.72
C THR A 125 -28.00 3.33 30.73
N ASP A 126 -28.63 3.17 29.57
CA ASP A 126 -30.08 2.97 29.46
C ASP A 126 -30.53 1.70 30.18
N PHE A 127 -29.79 0.60 30.05
CA PHE A 127 -30.08 -0.64 30.75
C PHE A 127 -30.00 -0.48 32.28
N SER A 128 -29.00 0.26 32.77
CA SER A 128 -28.85 0.54 34.22
C SER A 128 -29.95 1.42 34.81
N ARG A 129 -30.70 2.15 33.96
CA ARG A 129 -31.83 2.99 34.39
C ARG A 129 -33.15 2.23 34.46
N VAL A 130 -33.24 1.07 33.81
CA VAL A 130 -34.44 0.24 33.72
C VAL A 130 -34.31 -1.06 34.54
N SER A 131 -33.10 -1.42 34.96
CA SER A 131 -32.82 -2.51 35.93
C SER A 131 -32.84 -2.00 37.36
#